data_AF-I4W2J2-F1
#
_entry.id   AF-I4W2J2-F1
#
_cell.length_a   1.000
_cell.length_b   1.000
_cell.length_c   1.000
_cell.angle_alpha   90.00
_cell.angle_beta   90.00
_cell.angle_gamma   90.00
#
_symmetry.space_group_name_H-M   'P 1'
#
loop_
_entity.id
_entity.type
_entity.pdbx_description
1 polymer ?
#
loop_
_entity_poly.entity_id
_entity_poly.type
_entity_poly.pdbx_seq_one_letter_code
_entity_poly.pdbx_strand_id
1 'polypeptide(L)'
;MANRVYQWVHDEGLKSEDVAVLVAIRPKSLAYELLVLRMAALGVECVIECHGKGKCVLIDTVSRFKGLEVQAAVLWLGDEVIDEAQWEVAYVGATRAKSLLNIVGTMKVVKALRSRAQ
;
A
#
# COMPACT_ATOMS: atom_id res chain seq x y z
N MET A 1 5.47 6.42 4.27
CA MET A 1 4.45 5.35 4.25
C MET A 1 3.87 5.07 5.62
N ALA A 2 4.64 4.50 6.56
CA ALA A 2 4.14 4.17 7.89
C ALA A 2 3.53 5.39 8.62
N ASN A 3 4.16 6.56 8.51
CA ASN A 3 3.59 7.82 9.03
C ASN A 3 2.22 8.16 8.43
N ARG A 4 1.98 7.85 7.15
CA ARG A 4 0.68 8.13 6.51
C ARG A 4 -0.40 7.20 7.04
N VAL A 5 -0.06 5.93 7.22
CA VAL A 5 -0.95 4.95 7.87
C VAL A 5 -1.23 5.37 9.31
N TYR A 6 -0.21 5.79 10.07
CA TYR A 6 -0.38 6.33 11.42
C TYR A 6 -1.36 7.51 11.42
N GLN A 7 -1.16 8.50 10.56
CA GLN A 7 -2.07 9.65 10.44
C GLN A 7 -3.50 9.21 10.17
N TRP A 8 -3.71 8.31 9.21
CA TRP A 8 -5.04 7.80 8.91
C TRP A 8 -5.70 7.13 10.11
N VAL A 9 -4.97 6.30 10.84
CA VAL A 9 -5.53 5.50 11.94
C VAL A 9 -5.71 6.35 13.21
N HIS A 10 -4.71 7.13 13.61
CA HIS A 10 -4.68 7.81 14.90
C HIS A 10 -5.18 9.25 14.83
N ASP A 11 -4.88 9.98 13.76
CA ASP A 11 -5.21 11.40 13.66
C ASP A 11 -6.54 11.62 12.92
N GLU A 12 -6.79 10.83 11.86
CA GLU A 12 -7.98 10.94 11.00
C GLU A 12 -9.07 9.92 11.37
N GLY A 13 -8.79 8.98 12.29
CA GLY A 13 -9.78 8.07 12.89
C GLY A 13 -10.27 6.92 12.01
N LEU A 14 -9.53 6.54 10.96
CA LEU A 14 -9.84 5.34 10.18
C LEU A 14 -9.62 4.09 11.03
N LYS A 15 -10.51 3.10 10.89
CA LYS A 15 -10.27 1.78 11.49
C LYS A 15 -9.08 1.14 10.78
N SER A 16 -8.19 0.51 11.53
CA SER A 16 -7.01 -0.17 10.96
C SER A 16 -7.38 -1.20 9.89
N GLU A 17 -8.49 -1.93 10.08
CA GLU A 17 -9.00 -2.93 9.13
C GLU A 17 -9.53 -2.33 7.81
N ASP A 18 -9.80 -1.03 7.79
CA ASP A 18 -10.18 -0.25 6.61
C ASP A 18 -8.96 0.39 5.91
N VAL A 19 -7.73 0.00 6.31
CA VAL A 19 -6.48 0.48 5.72
C VAL A 19 -5.62 -0.69 5.23
N ALA A 20 -5.10 -0.59 4.01
CA ALA A 20 -4.14 -1.56 3.48
C ALA A 20 -2.87 -0.90 2.93
N VAL A 21 -1.76 -1.62 3.02
CA VAL A 21 -0.50 -1.32 2.34
C VAL A 21 -0.27 -2.38 1.26
N LEU A 22 -0.34 -1.94 0.01
CA LEU A 22 -0.18 -2.78 -1.18
C LEU A 22 1.24 -2.65 -1.72
N VAL A 23 1.99 -3.75 -1.68
CA VAL A 23 3.39 -3.84 -2.06
C VAL A 23 3.51 -4.33 -3.50
N ALA A 24 4.21 -3.56 -4.33
CA ALA A 24 4.58 -3.89 -5.70
C ALA A 24 6.08 -3.65 -5.94
N ILE A 25 6.91 -3.84 -4.90
CA ILE A 25 8.37 -3.83 -4.95
C ILE A 25 8.92 -5.23 -4.66
N ARG A 26 10.03 -5.59 -5.30
CA ARG A 26 10.74 -6.86 -5.09
C ARG A 26 12.12 -6.66 -4.43
N PRO A 27 12.56 -7.59 -3.56
CA PRO A 27 11.82 -8.75 -3.05
C PRO A 27 10.79 -8.36 -1.98
N LYS A 28 9.59 -8.98 -2.02
CA LYS A 28 8.49 -8.64 -1.09
C LYS A 28 8.81 -8.93 0.38
N SER A 29 9.66 -9.91 0.67
CA SER A 29 10.05 -10.28 2.03
C SER A 29 10.71 -9.14 2.79
N LEU A 30 11.68 -8.47 2.16
CA LEU A 30 12.37 -7.32 2.73
C LEU A 30 11.41 -6.15 2.93
N ALA A 31 10.49 -5.92 1.98
CA ALA A 31 9.48 -4.87 2.10
C ALA A 31 8.55 -5.13 3.30
N TYR A 32 8.10 -6.37 3.51
CA TYR A 32 7.27 -6.74 4.64
C TYR A 32 7.99 -6.55 5.98
N GLU A 33 9.23 -7.01 6.09
CA GLU A 33 10.04 -6.85 7.31
C GLU A 33 10.19 -5.37 7.69
N LEU A 34 10.59 -4.53 6.73
CA LEU A 34 10.74 -3.09 6.95
C LEU A 34 9.42 -2.43 7.34
N LEU A 35 8.29 -2.84 6.74
CA LEU A 35 6.98 -2.30 7.09
C LEU A 35 6.56 -2.68 8.50
N VAL A 36 6.68 -3.96 8.88
CA VAL A 36 6.33 -4.42 10.22
C VAL A 36 7.14 -3.68 11.27
N LEU A 37 8.46 -3.57 11.09
CA LEU A 37 9.34 -2.84 12.01
C LEU A 37 8.91 -1.37 12.14
N ARG A 38 8.58 -0.72 11.02
CA ARG A 38 8.18 0.70 11.03
C ARG A 38 6.78 0.93 11.60
N MET A 39 5.82 0.04 11.32
CA MET A 39 4.46 0.13 11.89
C MET A 39 4.50 -0.10 13.41
N ALA A 40 5.25 -1.12 13.86
CA ALA A 40 5.43 -1.40 15.28
C ALA A 40 6.08 -0.22 16.03
N ALA A 41 7.09 0.43 15.44
CA ALA A 41 7.73 1.61 16.01
C ALA A 41 6.76 2.82 16.17
N LEU A 42 5.68 2.85 15.40
CA LEU A 42 4.63 3.87 15.48
C LEU A 42 3.40 3.42 16.28
N GLY A 43 3.42 2.22 16.87
CA GLY A 43 2.26 1.67 17.60
C GLY A 43 1.10 1.22 16.71
N VAL A 44 1.33 1.04 15.40
CA VAL A 44 0.31 0.56 14.46
C VAL A 44 0.39 -0.96 14.36
N GLU A 45 -0.68 -1.65 14.75
CA GLU A 45 -0.78 -3.10 14.53
C GLU A 45 -1.02 -3.41 13.04
N CYS A 46 -0.25 -4.36 12.51
CA CYS A 46 -0.38 -4.79 11.12
C CYS A 46 -0.31 -6.31 10.99
N VAL A 47 -0.86 -6.82 9.89
CA VAL A 47 -0.92 -8.24 9.56
C VAL A 47 -0.49 -8.44 8.12
N ILE A 48 0.31 -9.47 7.87
CA ILE A 48 0.80 -9.79 6.52
C ILE A 48 -0.10 -10.86 5.92
N GLU A 49 -0.65 -10.59 4.73
CA GLU A 49 -1.38 -11.55 3.88
C GLU A 49 -2.54 -12.29 4.60
N CYS A 50 -3.00 -11.75 5.74
CA CYS A 50 -4.04 -12.33 6.60
C CYS A 50 -5.28 -11.44 6.55
N HIS A 51 -6.15 -11.73 5.58
CA HIS A 51 -7.38 -10.99 5.36
C HIS A 51 -8.39 -11.23 6.49
N GLY A 52 -9.17 -10.20 6.84
CA GLY A 52 -10.27 -10.30 7.80
C GLY A 52 -9.86 -10.28 9.26
N LYS A 53 -8.58 -10.06 9.59
CA LYS A 53 -8.15 -9.83 10.97
C LYS A 53 -8.48 -8.39 11.38
N GLY A 54 -9.45 -8.25 12.28
CA GLY A 54 -9.89 -6.95 12.77
C GLY A 54 -8.81 -6.21 13.55
N LYS A 55 -8.94 -4.88 13.63
CA LYS A 55 -8.04 -3.95 14.33
C LYS A 55 -6.59 -3.90 13.83
N CYS A 56 -6.25 -4.56 12.73
CA CYS A 56 -4.90 -4.49 12.15
C CYS A 56 -4.93 -3.92 10.73
N VAL A 57 -3.87 -3.19 10.37
CA VAL A 57 -3.61 -2.76 8.99
C VAL A 57 -3.13 -3.95 8.18
N LEU A 58 -3.73 -4.18 7.02
CA LEU A 58 -3.31 -5.24 6.12
C LEU A 58 -2.05 -4.82 5.34
N ILE A 59 -1.07 -5.70 5.26
CA ILE A 59 0.06 -5.61 4.34
C ILE A 59 -0.05 -6.79 3.36
N ASP A 60 -0.20 -6.51 2.08
CA ASP A 60 -0.24 -7.54 1.04
C ASP A 60 0.42 -7.05 -0.25
N THR A 61 0.65 -7.95 -1.20
CA THR A 61 0.97 -7.61 -2.58
C THR A 61 -0.28 -7.19 -3.34
N VAL A 62 -0.11 -6.36 -4.37
CA VAL A 62 -1.20 -6.02 -5.30
C VAL A 62 -1.80 -7.27 -5.95
N SER A 63 -0.97 -8.26 -6.31
CA SER A 63 -1.42 -9.49 -6.96
C SER A 63 -2.37 -10.34 -6.12
N ARG A 64 -2.13 -10.42 -4.80
CA ARG A 64 -2.97 -11.20 -3.87
C ARG A 64 -4.21 -10.45 -3.43
N PHE A 65 -4.16 -9.12 -3.45
CA PHE A 65 -5.29 -8.25 -3.12
C PHE A 65 -6.29 -8.07 -4.28
N LYS A 66 -6.19 -8.90 -5.33
CA LYS A 66 -7.07 -8.82 -6.51
C LYS A 66 -8.51 -9.14 -6.14
N GLY A 67 -9.44 -8.27 -6.55
CA GLY A 67 -10.87 -8.41 -6.27
C GLY A 67 -11.31 -7.89 -4.90
N LEU A 68 -10.36 -7.43 -4.08
CA LEU A 68 -10.64 -6.77 -2.81
C LEU A 68 -10.57 -5.25 -2.98
N GLU A 69 -11.18 -4.54 -2.05
CA GLU A 69 -11.16 -3.08 -1.96
C GLU A 69 -11.08 -2.66 -0.50
N VAL A 70 -10.52 -1.48 -0.26
CA VAL A 70 -10.29 -0.95 1.08
C VAL A 70 -10.58 0.55 1.10
N GLN A 71 -10.94 1.11 2.25
CA GLN A 71 -11.28 2.53 2.35
C GLN A 71 -10.08 3.42 2.02
N ALA A 72 -8.91 3.09 2.58
CA ALA A 72 -7.65 3.75 2.31
C ALA A 72 -6.55 2.75 1.95
N ALA A 73 -5.80 3.04 0.88
CA ALA A 73 -4.65 2.23 0.49
C ALA A 73 -3.38 3.07 0.37
N VAL A 74 -2.27 2.53 0.89
CA VAL A 74 -0.93 2.95 0.46
C VAL A 74 -0.44 1.98 -0.61
N LEU A 75 -0.09 2.49 -1.79
CA LEU A 75 0.50 1.70 -2.86
C LEU A 75 2.02 1.95 -2.90
N TRP A 76 2.81 0.93 -2.58
CA TRP A 76 4.28 0.99 -2.65
C TRP A 76 4.79 0.37 -3.94
N LEU A 77 5.26 1.21 -4.85
CA LEU A 77 5.76 0.81 -6.15
C LEU A 77 7.28 0.83 -6.18
N GLY A 78 7.86 -0.25 -6.72
CA GLY A 78 9.27 -0.29 -7.11
C GLY A 78 9.49 0.28 -8.51
N ASP A 79 10.77 0.44 -8.89
CA ASP A 79 11.15 0.97 -10.20
C ASP A 79 10.81 0.02 -11.35
N GLU A 80 10.63 -1.27 -11.06
CA GLU A 80 10.19 -2.30 -12.01
C GLU A 80 8.79 -2.03 -12.58
N VAL A 81 7.95 -1.30 -11.85
CA VAL A 81 6.54 -1.07 -12.22
C VAL A 81 6.38 0.01 -13.32
N ILE A 82 7.49 0.59 -13.78
CA ILE A 82 7.51 1.62 -14.82
C ILE A 82 7.36 1.02 -16.22
N ASP A 83 7.73 -0.25 -16.40
CA ASP A 83 7.59 -0.94 -17.67
C ASP A 83 6.11 -1.19 -18.01
N GLU A 84 5.76 -1.11 -19.30
CA GLU A 84 4.37 -1.20 -19.78
C GLU A 84 3.70 -2.51 -19.37
N ALA A 85 4.47 -3.62 -19.35
CA ALA A 85 4.00 -4.93 -18.89
C ALA A 85 3.67 -4.98 -17.38
N GLN A 86 4.24 -4.08 -16.57
CA GLN A 86 4.00 -4.02 -15.12
C GLN A 86 3.06 -2.89 -14.71
N TRP A 87 2.72 -2.00 -15.65
CA TRP A 87 1.80 -0.89 -15.41
C TRP A 87 0.42 -1.35 -14.91
N GLU A 88 -0.05 -2.51 -15.37
CA GLU A 88 -1.28 -3.12 -14.88
C GLU A 88 -1.25 -3.27 -13.35
N VAL A 89 -0.11 -3.59 -12.75
CA VAL A 89 0.03 -3.71 -11.29
C VAL A 89 -0.18 -2.36 -10.61
N ALA A 90 0.39 -1.27 -11.14
CA ALA A 90 0.16 0.06 -10.57
C ALA A 90 -1.31 0.49 -10.71
N TYR A 91 -1.90 0.28 -11.88
CA TYR A 91 -3.30 0.60 -12.13
C TYR A 91 -4.25 -0.20 -11.24
N VAL A 92 -4.07 -1.53 -11.21
CA VAL A 92 -4.87 -2.44 -10.38
C VAL A 92 -4.71 -2.15 -8.91
N GLY A 93 -3.52 -1.73 -8.44
CA GLY A 93 -3.29 -1.34 -7.06
C GLY A 93 -3.97 -0.01 -6.70
N ALA A 94 -3.94 0.97 -7.62
CA ALA A 94 -4.55 2.27 -7.41
C ALA A 94 -6.08 2.20 -7.28
N THR A 95 -6.73 1.31 -8.04
CA THR A 95 -8.19 1.12 -8.02
C THR A 95 -8.71 0.39 -6.78
N ARG A 96 -7.83 -0.09 -5.89
CA ARG A 96 -8.24 -0.78 -4.64
C ARG A 96 -8.68 0.17 -3.55
N ALA A 97 -8.23 1.42 -3.60
CA ALA A 97 -8.64 2.45 -2.66
C ALA A 97 -10.00 3.02 -3.06
N LYS A 98 -10.99 2.91 -2.17
CA LYS A 98 -12.32 3.50 -2.38
C LYS A 98 -12.32 5.02 -2.22
N SER A 99 -11.47 5.57 -1.35
CA SER A 99 -11.51 7.00 -1.04
C SER A 99 -10.14 7.64 -0.91
N LEU A 100 -9.20 7.00 -0.20
CA LEU A 100 -7.88 7.58 0.03
C LEU A 100 -6.79 6.70 -0.58
N LEU A 101 -6.05 7.26 -1.54
CA LEU A 101 -4.89 6.61 -2.15
C LEU A 101 -3.63 7.42 -1.87
N ASN A 102 -2.61 6.77 -1.31
CA ASN A 102 -1.28 7.35 -1.17
C ASN A 102 -0.27 6.49 -1.93
N ILE A 103 0.42 7.08 -2.91
CA ILE A 103 1.41 6.36 -3.71
C ILE A 103 2.82 6.69 -3.21
N VAL A 104 3.61 5.64 -3.00
CA VAL A 104 5.00 5.73 -2.55
C VAL A 104 5.88 5.00 -3.55
N GLY A 105 6.92 5.65 -4.03
CA GLY A 105 7.91 5.09 -4.94
C GLY A 105 9.06 6.06 -5.13
N THR A 106 10.02 5.70 -5.97
CA THR A 106 11.07 6.65 -6.36
C THR A 106 10.46 7.81 -7.14
N MET A 107 11.23 8.89 -7.30
CA MET A 107 10.76 10.03 -8.08
C MET A 107 10.47 9.66 -9.54
N LYS A 108 11.21 8.69 -10.08
CA LYS A 108 11.02 8.16 -11.43
C LYS A 108 9.61 7.53 -11.57
N VAL A 109 9.23 6.67 -10.62
CA VAL A 109 7.92 6.00 -10.61
C VAL A 109 6.78 7.00 -10.48
N VAL A 110 6.87 7.92 -9.51
CA VAL A 110 5.82 8.90 -9.26
C VAL A 110 5.65 9.86 -10.44
N LYS A 111 6.75 10.23 -11.13
CA LYS A 111 6.68 11.05 -12.34
C LYS A 111 6.01 10.30 -13.49
N ALA A 112 6.37 9.03 -13.71
CA ALA A 112 5.75 8.19 -14.73
C ALA A 112 4.24 8.02 -14.50
N LEU A 113 3.83 7.89 -13.23
CA LEU A 113 2.41 7.85 -12.86
C LEU A 113 1.67 9.15 -13.20
N ARG A 114 2.24 10.30 -12.82
CA ARG A 114 1.61 11.60 -13.08
C ARG A 114 1.45 11.88 -14.56
N SER A 115 2.44 11.53 -15.40
CA SER A 115 2.34 11.73 -16.84
C SER A 115 1.26 10.89 -17.52
N ARG A 116 0.85 9.77 -16.91
CA ARG A 116 -0.16 8.85 -17.45
C ARG A 116 -1.56 9.06 -16.86
N ALA A 117 -1.67 9.90 -15.84
CA ALA A 117 -2.94 10.28 -15.22
C ALA A 117 -3.54 11.57 -15.82
N GLN A 118 -2.81 12.23 -16.72
CA GLN A 118 -3.26 13.35 -17.56
C GLN A 118 -3.81 12.80 -18.88
#